data_AF-A0A916R636-F1
#
_entry.id   AF-A0A916R636-F1
#
_cell.length_a   1.000
_cell.length_b   1.000
_cell.length_c   1.000
_cell.angle_alpha   90.00
_cell.angle_beta   90.00
_cell.angle_gamma   90.00
#
_symmetry.space_group_name_H-M   'P 1'
#
loop_
_entity.id
_entity.type
_entity.pdbx_description
1 polymer ?
#
loop_
_entity_poly.entity_id
_entity_poly.type
_entity_poly.pdbx_seq_one_letter_code
_entity_poly.pdbx_strand_id
1 'polypeptide(L)'
;MHRYVEVINQKKPKLIKSYAGSLYQLAKFVKENNLSIHSPKRIHTSAETLRQFMRELIEDVFNCKIYDFYGSREVGAIAGECAKEKSTFLILIIT
;
A
#
# COMPACT_ATOMS: atom_id res chain seq x y z
N MET A 1 9.03 -7.03 -13.51
CA MET A 1 8.02 -6.02 -13.13
C MET A 1 6.78 -6.06 -14.04
N HIS A 2 6.90 -6.02 -15.38
CA HIS A 2 5.77 -6.05 -16.32
C HIS A 2 4.70 -7.13 -16.03
N ARG A 3 5.10 -8.37 -15.75
CA ARG A 3 4.18 -9.46 -15.39
C ARG A 3 3.24 -9.11 -14.23
N TYR A 4 3.70 -8.36 -13.22
CA TYR A 4 2.84 -7.95 -12.10
C TYR A 4 1.81 -6.90 -12.53
N VAL A 5 2.21 -5.95 -13.37
CA VAL A 5 1.31 -4.94 -13.96
C VAL A 5 0.23 -5.63 -14.80
N GLU A 6 0.61 -6.59 -15.64
CA GLU A 6 -0.33 -7.38 -16.44
C GLU A 6 -1.31 -8.16 -15.56
N VAL A 7 -0.82 -8.86 -14.53
CA VAL A 7 -1.68 -9.61 -13.61
C VAL A 7 -2.66 -8.68 -12.89
N ILE A 8 -2.21 -7.51 -12.42
CA ILE A 8 -3.07 -6.51 -11.77
C ILE A 8 -4.13 -6.00 -12.75
N ASN A 9 -3.75 -5.71 -13.99
CA ASN A 9 -4.66 -5.23 -15.04
C ASN A 9 -5.67 -6.28 -15.49
N GLN A 10 -5.27 -7.55 -15.52
CA GLN A 10 -6.14 -8.67 -15.88
C GLN A 10 -7.10 -9.04 -14.74
N LYS A 11 -6.58 -9.18 -13.52
CA LYS A 11 -7.35 -9.63 -12.36
C LYS A 11 -8.20 -8.52 -11.74
N LYS A 12 -7.85 -7.25 -11.96
CA LYS A 12 -8.53 -6.06 -11.44
C LYS A 12 -8.87 -6.19 -9.95
N PRO A 13 -7.86 -6.41 -9.09
CA PRO A 13 -8.09 -6.67 -7.68
C PRO A 13 -8.71 -5.44 -7.00
N LYS A 14 -9.73 -5.66 -6.17
CA LYS A 14 -10.36 -4.59 -5.37
C LYS A 14 -9.47 -4.13 -4.22
N LEU A 15 -8.58 -4.99 -3.73
CA LEU A 15 -7.67 -4.75 -2.61
C LEU A 15 -6.28 -5.29 -2.99
N ILE A 16 -5.25 -4.47 -2.76
CA ILE A 16 -3.85 -4.90 -2.86
C ILE A 16 -3.24 -4.89 -1.46
N LYS A 17 -2.61 -5.99 -1.05
CA LYS A 17 -1.83 -6.08 0.18
C LYS A 17 -0.38 -6.38 -0.17
N SER A 18 0.54 -5.52 0.23
CA SER A 18 1.96 -5.58 -0.17
C SER A 18 2.85 -4.97 0.91
N TYR A 19 4.15 -5.26 0.89
CA TYR A 19 5.12 -4.44 1.62
C TYR A 19 5.24 -3.05 0.99
N ALA A 20 5.51 -2.03 1.80
CA ALA A 20 5.58 -0.64 1.35
C ALA A 20 6.68 -0.44 0.30
N GLY A 21 7.88 -0.99 0.55
CA GLY A 21 9.00 -0.92 -0.37
C GLY A 21 8.74 -1.64 -1.69
N SER A 22 8.15 -2.84 -1.65
CA SER A 22 7.81 -3.58 -2.88
C SER A 22 6.79 -2.84 -3.74
N LEU A 23 5.77 -2.26 -3.10
CA LEU A 23 4.75 -1.50 -3.78
C LEU A 23 5.30 -0.19 -4.35
N TYR A 24 6.20 0.48 -3.61
CA TYR A 24 6.90 1.67 -4.08
C TYR A 24 7.75 1.38 -5.33
N GLN A 25 8.50 0.28 -5.35
CA GLN A 25 9.28 -0.11 -6.52
C GLN A 25 8.40 -0.41 -7.74
N LEU A 26 7.24 -1.04 -7.52
CA LEU A 26 6.26 -1.26 -8.58
C LEU A 26 5.68 0.07 -9.10
N ALA A 27 5.30 0.98 -8.21
CA ALA A 27 4.79 2.30 -8.57
C ALA A 27 5.82 3.10 -9.37
N LYS A 28 7.07 3.12 -8.90
CA LYS A 28 8.21 3.75 -9.60
C LYS A 28 8.38 3.17 -11.01
N PHE A 29 8.39 1.85 -11.13
CA PHE A 29 8.50 1.17 -12.41
C PHE A 29 7.37 1.56 -13.38
N VAL A 30 6.13 1.59 -12.89
CA VAL A 30 4.96 1.98 -13.71
C VAL A 30 5.08 3.42 -14.20
N LYS A 31 5.51 4.35 -13.32
CA LYS A 31 5.71 5.76 -13.65
C LYS A 31 6.84 5.97 -14.66
N GLU A 32 8.00 5.36 -14.44
CA GLU A 32 9.18 5.48 -15.32
C GLU A 32 8.93 4.92 -16.73
N ASN A 33 8.10 3.87 -16.84
CA ASN A 33 7.77 3.25 -18.11
C ASN A 33 6.46 3.76 -18.72
N ASN A 34 5.83 4.79 -18.14
CA ASN A 34 4.54 5.34 -18.57
C ASN A 34 3.47 4.25 -18.79
N LEU A 35 3.42 3.25 -17.92
CA LEU A 35 2.49 2.13 -18.03
C LEU A 35 1.15 2.49 -17.40
N SER A 36 0.06 1.98 -17.97
CA SER A 36 -1.25 2.04 -17.32
C SER A 36 -1.41 0.89 -16.33
N ILE A 37 -1.87 1.19 -15.12
CA ILE A 37 -2.17 0.20 -14.09
C ILE A 37 -3.60 0.37 -13.57
N HIS A 38 -4.25 -0.74 -13.24
CA HIS A 38 -5.59 -0.73 -12.65
C HIS A 38 -5.56 -0.10 -11.25
N SER A 39 -6.46 0.86 -11.03
CA SER A 39 -6.70 1.49 -9.73
C SER A 39 -7.55 0.59 -8.82
N PRO A 40 -6.98 -0.04 -7.78
CA PRO A 40 -7.75 -0.80 -6.80
C PRO A 40 -8.59 0.15 -5.93
N LYS A 41 -9.56 -0.39 -5.18
CA LYS A 41 -10.36 0.42 -4.24
C LYS A 41 -9.62 0.78 -2.96
N ARG A 42 -8.69 -0.08 -2.53
CA ARG A 42 -7.87 0.10 -1.31
C ARG A 42 -6.51 -0.55 -1.49
N ILE A 43 -5.49 0.04 -0.88
CA ILE A 43 -4.16 -0.57 -0.79
C ILE A 43 -3.72 -0.58 0.66
N HIS A 44 -3.31 -1.76 1.14
CA HIS A 44 -2.81 -1.96 2.50
C HIS A 44 -1.32 -2.30 2.45
N THR A 45 -0.50 -1.53 3.15
CA THR A 45 0.90 -1.86 3.38
C THR A 45 1.17 -2.38 4.77
N SER A 46 2.27 -3.11 4.93
CA SER A 46 2.71 -3.61 6.23
C SER A 46 4.23 -3.79 6.29
N ALA A 47 4.73 -3.98 7.52
CA ALA A 47 6.11 -4.38 7.89
C ALA A 47 7.24 -3.40 7.58
N GLU A 48 6.96 -2.25 6.97
CA GLU A 48 7.92 -1.17 6.77
C GLU A 48 7.22 0.17 7.01
N THR A 49 7.94 1.16 7.55
CA THR A 49 7.39 2.51 7.70
C THR A 49 7.08 3.11 6.32
N LEU A 50 5.81 3.34 6.03
CA LEU A 50 5.41 4.03 4.82
C LEU A 50 5.83 5.51 4.90
N ARG A 51 6.93 5.84 4.24
CA ARG A 51 7.45 7.21 4.18
C ARG A 51 6.54 8.07 3.29
N GLN A 52 6.47 9.37 3.57
CA GLN A 52 5.60 10.31 2.86
C GLN A 52 5.84 10.31 1.34
N PHE A 53 7.10 10.30 0.88
CA PHE A 53 7.40 10.24 -0.56
C PHE A 53 6.97 8.93 -1.23
N MET A 54 6.93 7.82 -0.47
CA MET A 54 6.45 6.53 -0.99
C MET A 54 4.94 6.57 -1.18
N ARG A 55 4.24 7.10 -0.17
CA ARG A 55 2.79 7.33 -0.22
C ARG A 55 2.42 8.16 -1.45
N GLU A 56 3.03 9.32 -1.61
CA GLU A 56 2.72 10.24 -2.72
C GLU A 56 2.89 9.57 -4.08
N LEU A 57 3.99 8.84 -4.29
CA LEU A 57 4.22 8.13 -5.55
C LEU A 57 3.19 7.01 -5.79
N ILE A 58 2.86 6.25 -4.75
CA ILE A 58 1.91 5.14 -4.86
C ILE A 58 0.50 5.66 -5.12
N GLU A 59 0.07 6.69 -4.38
CA GLU A 59 -1.25 7.31 -4.54
C GLU A 59 -1.40 7.94 -5.93
N ASP A 60 -0.36 8.58 -6.45
CA ASP A 60 -0.29 9.14 -7.82
C ASP A 60 -0.46 8.04 -8.89
N VAL A 61 0.29 6.95 -8.77
CA VAL A 61 0.30 5.87 -9.77
C VAL A 61 -0.97 5.03 -9.74
N PHE A 62 -1.47 4.69 -8.55
CA PHE A 62 -2.65 3.83 -8.41
C PHE A 62 -3.96 4.61 -8.31
N ASN A 63 -3.91 5.94 -8.22
CA ASN A 63 -5.05 6.84 -8.01
C ASN A 63 -5.98 6.34 -6.87
N CYS A 64 -5.37 5.90 -5.78
CA CYS A 64 -6.05 5.26 -4.67
C CYS A 64 -5.35 5.60 -3.35
N LYS A 65 -6.13 5.79 -2.28
CA LYS A 65 -5.59 6.01 -0.94
C LYS A 65 -4.91 4.75 -0.42
N ILE A 66 -3.71 4.93 0.12
CA ILE A 66 -2.93 3.88 0.80
C ILE A 66 -3.10 3.96 2.31
N TYR A 67 -3.26 2.81 2.94
CA TYR A 67 -3.38 2.66 4.39
C TYR A 67 -2.22 1.80 4.89
N ASP A 68 -1.43 2.34 5.81
CA ASP A 68 -0.34 1.58 6.41
C ASP A 68 -0.83 0.84 7.67
N PHE A 69 -0.42 -0.43 7.78
CA PHE A 69 -0.64 -1.25 8.96
C PHE A 69 0.71 -1.61 9.58
N TYR A 70 1.04 -0.95 10.68
CA TYR A 70 2.23 -1.26 11.45
C TYR A 70 1.93 -2.40 12.42
N GLY A 71 2.63 -3.53 12.30
CA GLY A 71 2.46 -4.70 13.15
C GLY A 71 3.69 -5.60 13.17
N SER A 72 3.95 -6.26 14.29
CA SER A 72 5.07 -7.20 14.45
C SER A 72 4.58 -8.64 14.35
N ARG A 73 5.38 -9.55 13.78
CA ARG A 73 5.02 -10.98 13.63
C ARG A 73 4.78 -11.70 14.96
N GLU A 74 5.26 -11.14 16.07
CA GLU A 74 5.09 -11.68 17.43
C GLU A 74 3.85 -11.13 18.15
N VAL A 75 3.22 -10.07 17.64
CA VAL A 75 2.12 -9.34 18.34
C VAL A 75 0.92 -9.01 17.44
N GLY A 76 0.91 -9.41 16.16
CA GLY A 76 -0.17 -9.06 15.23
C GLY A 76 -0.13 -7.60 14.77
N ALA A 77 -1.23 -7.08 14.23
CA ALA A 77 -1.34 -5.68 13.80
C ALA A 77 -1.44 -4.76 15.03
N ILE A 78 -0.50 -3.83 15.19
CA ILE A 78 -0.34 -2.97 16.39
C ILE A 78 -0.94 -1.56 16.14
N ALA A 79 -0.92 -1.09 14.89
CA ALA A 79 -1.55 0.17 14.46
C ALA A 79 -2.01 0.09 12.99
N GLY A 80 -3.10 0.77 12.68
CA GLY A 80 -3.61 0.89 11.31
C GLY A 80 -4.18 2.28 11.06
N GLU A 81 -3.90 2.85 9.90
CA GLU A 81 -4.49 4.14 9.51
C GLU A 81 -5.97 3.98 9.12
N CYS A 82 -6.83 4.83 9.70
CA CYS A 82 -8.24 4.92 9.34
C CYS A 82 -8.47 6.08 8.36
N ALA A 83 -9.37 5.89 7.39
CA ALA A 83 -9.67 6.84 6.32
C ALA A 83 -10.22 8.21 6.76
N LYS A 84 -10.46 8.42 8.05
CA LYS A 84 -11.24 9.56 8.52
C LYS A 84 -10.45 10.73 9.09
N GLU A 85 -9.26 10.55 9.64
CA GLU A 85 -8.43 11.67 10.11
C GLU A 85 -7.03 11.12 10.38
N LYS A 86 -5.99 11.95 10.18
CA LYS A 86 -4.57 11.61 10.42
C LYS A 86 -4.29 11.42 11.92
N SER A 87 -4.90 10.40 12.52
CA SER A 87 -4.77 10.06 13.91
C SER A 87 -4.34 8.60 13.99
N THR A 88 -3.05 8.40 14.25
CA THR A 88 -2.48 7.09 14.57
C THR A 88 -3.05 6.65 15.91
N PHE A 89 -4.06 5.78 15.89
CA PHE A 89 -4.55 5.14 17.11
C PHE A 89 -3.65 3.96 17.45
N LEU A 90 -3.05 4.01 18.63
CA LEU A 90 -2.32 2.90 19.24
C LEU A 90 -3.37 1.86 19.68
N ILE A 91 -3.45 0.72 19.00
CA ILE A 91 -4.32 -0.39 19.43
C ILE A 91 -3.49 -1.27 20.34
N LEU A 92 -3.58 -1.00 21.65
CA LEU A 92 -3.08 -1.88 22.71
C LEU A 92 -4.02 -3.09 22.81
N ILE A 93 -3.64 -4.22 22.24
CA ILE A 93 -4.20 -5.52 22.63
C ILE A 93 -3.35 -5.99 23.81
N ILE A 94 -3.87 -5.79 25.02
CA ILE A 94 -3.37 -6.41 26.25
C ILE A 94 -3.79 -7.87 26.19
N THR A 95 -2.83 -8.79 26.25
CA THR A 95 -3.08 -10.22 26.53
C THR A 95 -3.53 -10.38 27.98
#